data_AF-A0A3D4W814-F1
#
_entry.id   AF-A0A3D4W814-F1
#
_cell.length_a   1.000
_cell.length_b   1.000
_cell.length_c   1.000
_cell.angle_alpha   90.00
_cell.angle_beta   90.00
_cell.angle_gamma   90.00
#
_symmetry.space_group_name_H-M   'P 1'
#
loop_
_entity.id
_entity.type
_entity.pdbx_description
1 polymer ?
#
loop_
_entity_poly.entity_id
_entity_poly.type
_entity_poly.pdbx_seq_one_letter_code
_entity_poly.pdbx_strand_id
1 'polypeptide(L)' 'MFKFIIADSNRDYALLRSLFGDEARIFTRHSSGGKYISVTVKEMMLSPSEIVERYRKASLIEGIIAL' A
#
# COMPACT_ATOMS: atom_id res chain seq x y z
N MET A 1 3.16 5.77 -8.86
CA MET A 1 2.20 4.67 -8.61
C MET A 1 2.89 3.69 -7.68
N PHE A 2 2.20 3.19 -6.68
CA PHE A 2 2.71 2.20 -5.74
C PHE A 2 1.94 0.90 -5.90
N LYS A 3 2.59 -0.23 -5.67
CA LYS A 3 1.95 -1.53 -5.62
C LYS A 3 2.45 -2.29 -4.40
N PHE A 4 1.50 -2.77 -3.59
CA PHE A 4 1.78 -3.55 -2.41
C PHE A 4 0.96 -4.83 -2.42
N ILE A 5 1.48 -5.85 -1.76
CA ILE A 5 0.77 -7.08 -1.42
C ILE A 5 0.85 -7.23 0.09
N ILE A 6 -0.30 -7.38 0.72
CA ILE A 6 -0.46 -7.57 2.17
C ILE A 6 -1.33 -8.79 2.43
N ALA A 7 -1.26 -9.33 3.64
CA ALA A 7 -2.24 -10.31 4.10
C ALA A 7 -3.67 -9.74 3.98
N ASP A 8 -4.65 -10.61 3.77
CA ASP A 8 -6.07 -10.23 3.78
C ASP A 8 -6.51 -9.90 5.22
N SER A 9 -6.18 -8.68 5.64
CA SER A 9 -6.24 -8.20 7.02
C SER A 9 -6.73 -6.75 7.02
N ASN A 10 -7.87 -6.51 7.68
CA ASN A 10 -8.43 -5.17 7.82
C ASN A 10 -7.46 -4.20 8.51
N ARG A 11 -6.68 -4.69 9.48
CA ARG A 11 -5.68 -3.90 10.20
C ARG A 11 -4.59 -3.43 9.24
N ASP A 12 -3.99 -4.36 8.48
CA ASP A 12 -2.84 -4.05 7.62
C ASP A 12 -3.27 -3.19 6.43
N TYR A 13 -4.49 -3.42 5.92
CA TYR A 13 -5.08 -2.56 4.91
C TYR A 13 -5.32 -1.14 5.42
N ALA A 14 -5.87 -0.98 6.64
CA ALA A 14 -6.08 0.32 7.25
C ALA A 14 -4.76 1.06 7.50
N LEU A 15 -3.74 0.36 8.02
CA LEU A 15 -2.40 0.92 8.21
C LEU A 15 -1.81 1.38 6.87
N LEU A 16 -1.83 0.53 5.84
CA LEU A 16 -1.32 0.88 4.53
C LEU A 16 -2.06 2.10 3.95
N ARG A 17 -3.40 2.11 4.01
CA ARG A 17 -4.23 3.22 3.52
C ARG A 17 -3.92 4.53 4.24
N SER A 18 -3.62 4.50 5.53
CA SER A 18 -3.29 5.70 6.32
C SER A 18 -2.00 6.39 5.88
N LEU A 19 -1.16 5.73 5.08
CA LEU A 19 0.07 6.32 4.55
C LEU A 19 -0.16 7.23 3.33
N PHE A 20 -1.37 7.24 2.76
CA PHE A 20 -1.71 7.99 1.56
C PHE A 20 -2.75 9.06 1.89
N GLY A 21 -2.72 10.19 1.18
CA GLY A 21 -3.69 11.27 1.37
C GLY A 21 -5.09 10.94 0.81
N ASP A 22 -6.07 11.78 1.13
CA ASP A 22 -7.47 11.57 0.72
C ASP A 22 -7.68 11.59 -0.81
N GLU A 23 -6.84 12.33 -1.53
CA GLU A 23 -6.85 12.42 -3.00
C GLU A 23 -6.26 11.16 -3.69
N ALA A 24 -5.66 10.24 -2.92
CA ALA A 24 -5.05 9.04 -3.47
C ALA A 24 -6.13 8.08 -4.00
N ARG A 25 -5.97 7.65 -5.25
CA ARG A 25 -6.84 6.63 -5.85
C ARG A 25 -6.28 5.25 -5.53
N ILE A 26 -7.04 4.50 -4.73
CA ILE A 26 -6.66 3.17 -4.24
C ILE A 26 -7.52 2.11 -4.94
N PHE A 27 -6.86 1.09 -5.47
CA PHE A 27 -7.48 -0.08 -6.09
C PHE A 27 -7.04 -1.32 -5.34
N THR A 28 -7.99 -2.19 -4.99
CA THR A 28 -7.72 -3.45 -4.31
C THR A 28 -8.14 -4.63 -5.17
N ARG A 29 -7.40 -5.73 -5.06
CA ARG A 29 -7.75 -7.02 -5.68
C ARG A 29 -7.39 -8.15 -4.73
N HIS A 30 -8.36 -8.96 -4.36
CA HIS A 30 -8.10 -10.17 -3.60
C HIS A 30 -7.33 -11.18 -4.46
N SER A 31 -6.38 -11.87 -3.84
CA SER A 31 -5.69 -13.01 -4.43
C SER A 31 -6.66 -14.17 -4.64
N SER A 32 -6.38 -15.04 -5.61
CA SER A 32 -7.24 -16.18 -5.92
C SER A 32 -7.43 -17.15 -4.75
N GLY A 33 -6.48 -17.19 -3.81
CA GLY A 33 -6.53 -18.05 -2.62
C GLY A 33 -7.05 -17.35 -1.36
N GLY A 34 -7.46 -16.08 -1.43
CA GLY A 34 -8.02 -15.33 -0.29
C GLY A 34 -7.05 -15.02 0.85
N LYS A 35 -5.75 -15.29 0.68
CA LYS A 35 -4.73 -15.05 1.73
C LYS A 35 -4.16 -13.63 1.69
N TYR A 36 -4.21 -13.01 0.52
CA TYR A 36 -3.58 -11.71 0.26
C TYR A 36 -4.51 -10.78 -0.50
N ILE A 37 -4.27 -9.48 -0.32
CA ILE A 37 -4.82 -8.41 -1.14
C ILE A 37 -3.66 -7.69 -1.83
N SER A 38 -3.79 -7.46 -3.14
CA SER A 38 -2.96 -6.52 -3.87
C SER A 38 -3.57 -5.13 -3.81
N VAL A 39 -2.80 -4.14 -3.39
CA VAL A 39 -3.21 -2.74 -3.25
C VAL A 39 -2.37 -1.90 -4.21
N THR A 40 -3.02 -1.25 -5.17
CA THR A 40 -2.39 -0.30 -6.09
C THR A 40 -2.82 1.11 -5.73
N VAL A 41 -1.87 2.01 -5.51
CA VAL A 41 -2.15 3.40 -5.16
C VAL A 41 -1.60 4.35 -6.20
N LYS A 42 -2.45 5.26 -6.68
CA LYS A 42 -2.09 6.36 -7.57
C LYS A 42 -2.27 7.68 -6.81
N GLU A 43 -1.16 8.35 -6.54
CA GLU A 43 -1.09 9.64 -5.86
C GLU A 43 0.05 10.44 -6.51
N MET A 44 -0.13 11.76 -6.61
CA MET A 44 0.94 12.66 -7.04
C MET A 44 1.88 12.92 -5.86
N MET A 45 3.18 12.82 -6.10
CA MET A 45 4.21 13.10 -5.11
C MET A 45 4.94 14.37 -5.50
N LEU A 46 5.30 15.20 -4.52
CA LEU A 46 5.98 16.46 -4.77
C LEU A 46 7.47 16.24 -5.05
N SER A 47 8.04 15.15 -4.55
CA SER A 47 9.46 14.84 -4.74
C SER A 47 9.79 13.34 -4.71
N PRO A 48 10.94 12.93 -5.27
CA PRO A 48 11.41 11.55 -5.17
C PRO A 48 11.65 11.07 -3.74
N SER A 49 12.04 11.96 -2.81
CA SER A 49 12.28 11.59 -1.42
C SER A 49 10.99 11.17 -0.70
N GLU A 50 9.86 11.79 -1.01
CA GLU A 50 8.54 11.38 -0.49
C GLU A 50 8.16 9.97 -0.94
N ILE A 51 8.51 9.59 -2.17
CA ILE A 51 8.29 8.23 -2.68
C ILE A 51 9.08 7.22 -1.82
N VAL A 52 10.37 7.49 -1.58
CA VAL A 52 11.23 6.61 -0.77
C VAL A 52 10.71 6.51 0.66
N GLU A 53 10.33 7.64 1.25
CA GLU A 53 9.77 7.68 2.60
C GLU A 53 8.46 6.90 2.70
N ARG A 54 7.63 6.92 1.64
CA ARG A 54 6.40 6.13 1.57
C ARG A 54 6.70 4.63 1.64
N TYR A 55 7.67 4.15 0.87
CA TYR A 55 8.09 2.76 0.91
C TYR A 55 8.69 2.37 2.27
N ARG A 56 9.46 3.26 2.91
CA ARG A 56 9.98 3.01 4.27
C ARG A 56 8.87 2.87 5.29
N LYS A 57 7.90 3.78 5.31
CA LYS A 57 6.75 3.69 6.23
C LYS A 57 5.92 2.43 5.97
N ALA A 58 5.69 2.09 4.69
CA ALA A 58 4.97 0.88 4.32
C ALA A 58 5.70 -0.39 4.79
N SER A 59 7.03 -0.41 4.75
CA SER A 59 7.85 -1.57 5.16
C SER A 59 7.70 -1.98 6.64
N LEU A 60 7.11 -1.12 7.47
CA LEU A 60 6.80 -1.44 8.87
C LEU A 60 5.58 -2.35 9.03
N ILE A 61 4.79 -2.55 7.97
CA ILE A 61 3.67 -3.49 7.96
C ILE A 61 4.24 -4.89 7.79
N GLU A 62 3.95 -5.77 8.75
CA GLU A 62 4.50 -7.12 8.77
C GLU A 62 4.06 -7.92 7.52
N GLY A 63 5.04 -8.59 6.89
CA GLY A 63 4.78 -9.42 5.71
C GLY A 63 4.40 -8.65 4.43
N ILE A 64 4.53 -7.32 4.41
CA ILE A 64 4.26 -6.53 3.21
C ILE A 64 5.30 -6.82 2.11
N ILE A 65 4.82 -6.90 0.88
CA ILE A 65 5.66 -6.95 -0.31
C ILE A 65 5.39 -5.67 -1.11
N ALA A 66 6.44 -4.93 -1.42
CA ALA A 66 6.40 -3.76 -2.29
C ALA A 66 6.89 -4.13 -3.71
N LEU A 67 6.18 -3.67 -4.74
CA LEU A 67 6.48 -3.87 -6.15
C LEU A 67 6.69 -2.54 -6.89
#